data_AF-A0A497NUV3-F1
#
_entry.id   AF-A0A497NUV3-F1
#
_cell.length_a   1.000
_cell.length_b   1.000
_cell.length_c   1.000
_cell.angle_alpha   90.00
_cell.angle_beta   90.00
_cell.angle_gamma   90.00
#
_symmetry.space_group_name_H-M   'P 1'
#
loop_
_entity.id
_entity.type
_entity.pdbx_description
1 polymer ?
#
loop_
_entity_poly.entity_id
_entity_poly.type
_entity_poly.pdbx_seq_one_letter_code
_entity_poly.pdbx_strand_id
1 'polypeptide(L)'
;MNSFTEDEIKIIVLDKLRKRGCWGGRYTPLDSLIRWLGKKIKRNGRRVRAAIRQLINDGYLILHKTGKTVSLNPTRSREIMKFIGGE
;
A
#
# COMPACT_ATOMS: atom_id res chain seq x y z
N MET A 1 11.33 7.31 19.63
CA MET A 1 11.61 6.06 18.88
C MET A 1 10.27 5.51 18.42
N ASN A 2 9.98 5.47 17.11
CA ASN A 2 8.81 4.76 16.57
C ASN A 2 9.28 3.92 15.39
N SER A 3 9.68 2.69 15.68
CA SER A 3 10.00 1.71 14.64
C SER A 3 8.69 1.04 14.24
N PHE A 4 8.15 1.40 13.07
CA PHE A 4 6.99 0.69 12.53
C PHE A 4 7.34 -0.80 12.32
N THR A 5 6.45 -1.73 12.64
CA THR A 5 6.60 -3.15 12.26
C THR A 5 6.35 -3.32 10.76
N GLU A 6 6.61 -4.51 10.21
CA GLU A 6 6.32 -4.76 8.79
C GLU A 6 4.82 -4.70 8.50
N ASP A 7 4.00 -5.28 9.37
CA ASP A 7 2.54 -5.26 9.23
C ASP A 7 1.96 -3.86 9.38
N GLU A 8 2.49 -3.04 10.30
CA GLU A 8 2.08 -1.64 10.39
C GLU A 8 2.36 -0.87 9.10
N ILE A 9 3.50 -1.13 8.44
CA ILE A 9 3.81 -0.51 7.16
C ILE A 9 2.81 -0.96 6.09
N LYS A 10 2.46 -2.25 6.05
CA LYS A 10 1.44 -2.79 5.13
C LYS A 10 0.07 -2.15 5.38
N ILE A 11 -0.36 -2.06 6.65
CA ILE A 11 -1.61 -1.39 7.06
C ILE A 11 -1.62 0.06 6.57
N ILE A 12 -0.52 0.80 6.78
CA ILE A 12 -0.42 2.20 6.35
C ILE A 12 -0.50 2.32 4.81
N VAL A 13 0.10 1.40 4.06
CA VAL A 13 0.01 1.36 2.59
C VAL A 13 -1.45 1.15 2.15
N LEU A 14 -2.09 0.11 2.68
CA LEU A 14 -3.45 -0.28 2.32
C LEU A 14 -4.47 0.80 2.72
N ASP A 15 -4.41 1.32 3.94
CA ASP A 15 -5.30 2.39 4.41
C ASP A 15 -5.10 3.69 3.64
N LYS A 16 -3.86 4.01 3.21
CA LYS A 16 -3.59 5.19 2.38
C LYS A 16 -4.30 5.09 1.02
N LEU A 17 -4.24 3.94 0.38
CA LEU A 17 -4.90 3.71 -0.91
C LEU A 17 -6.42 3.65 -0.75
N ARG A 18 -6.92 3.06 0.34
CA ARG A 18 -8.33 3.02 0.71
C ARG A 18 -8.91 4.43 0.87
N LYS A 19 -8.25 5.28 1.66
CA LYS A 19 -8.63 6.69 1.87
C LYS A 19 -8.62 7.52 0.59
N ARG A 20 -7.87 7.11 -0.44
CA ARG A 20 -7.88 7.74 -1.78
C ARG A 20 -8.94 7.15 -2.72
N GLY A 21 -9.63 6.09 -2.31
CA GLY A 21 -10.55 5.33 -3.14
C GLY A 21 -9.86 4.60 -4.29
N CYS A 22 -8.57 4.26 -4.15
CA CYS A 22 -7.80 3.61 -5.20
C CYS A 22 -8.14 2.12 -5.30
N TRP A 23 -9.27 1.79 -5.95
CA TRP A 23 -9.78 0.43 -6.13
C TRP A 23 -9.91 0.07 -7.61
N GLY A 24 -8.93 -0.63 -8.18
CA GLY A 24 -8.96 -1.13 -9.57
C GLY A 24 -9.02 -0.04 -10.65
N GLY A 25 -10.15 0.65 -10.79
CA GLY A 25 -10.38 1.74 -11.75
C GLY A 25 -9.72 3.07 -11.37
N ARG A 26 -9.38 3.27 -10.09
CA ARG A 26 -8.57 4.42 -9.63
C ARG A 26 -7.24 3.93 -9.06
N TYR A 27 -6.15 4.52 -9.51
CA TYR A 27 -4.78 4.18 -9.10
C TYR A 27 -3.95 5.45 -8.89
N THR A 28 -2.80 5.29 -8.21
CA THR A 28 -1.88 6.40 -7.90
C THR A 28 -0.46 6.06 -8.36
N PRO A 29 0.38 7.06 -8.71
CA PRO A 29 1.78 6.81 -9.04
C PRO A 29 2.53 6.13 -7.88
N LEU A 30 3.25 5.05 -8.19
CA LEU A 30 3.96 4.24 -7.20
C LEU A 30 5.05 5.05 -6.49
N ASP A 31 5.82 5.85 -7.24
CA ASP A 31 6.87 6.71 -6.68
C ASP A 31 6.31 7.76 -5.72
N SER A 32 5.16 8.35 -6.04
CA SER A 32 4.48 9.30 -5.16
C SER A 32 4.02 8.65 -3.86
N LEU A 33 3.51 7.41 -3.93
CA LEU A 33 3.14 6.63 -2.75
C LEU A 33 4.37 6.34 -1.88
N ILE A 34 5.46 5.83 -2.48
CA ILE A 34 6.72 5.53 -1.78
C ILE A 34 7.30 6.78 -1.12
N ARG A 35 7.32 7.92 -1.84
CA ARG A 35 7.84 9.20 -1.33
C ARG A 35 7.03 9.69 -0.13
N TRP A 36 5.69 9.63 -0.21
CA TRP A 36 4.82 10.04 0.90
C TRP A 36 5.02 9.17 2.13
N LEU A 37 5.01 7.84 1.96
CA LEU A 37 5.21 6.88 3.04
C LEU A 37 6.63 6.93 3.62
N GLY A 38 7.63 7.16 2.78
CA GLY A 38 9.03 7.29 3.18
C GLY A 38 9.26 8.46 4.14
N LYS A 39 8.54 9.57 3.95
CA LYS A 39 8.53 10.71 4.90
C LYS A 39 7.93 10.33 6.25
N LYS A 40 6.86 9.51 6.26
CA LYS A 40 6.17 9.07 7.48
C LYS A 40 6.97 8.04 8.28
N ILE A 41 7.55 7.04 7.61
CA ILE A 41 8.17 5.85 8.23
C ILE A 41 9.67 6.07 8.58
N LYS A 42 10.25 7.23 8.21
CA LYS A 42 11.66 7.62 8.49
C LYS A 42 12.68 6.49 8.21
N ARG A 43 12.89 6.10 6.93
CA ARG A 43 14.00 5.20 6.52
C ARG A 43 14.19 5.05 4.98
N ASN A 44 14.24 6.16 4.24
CA ASN A 44 14.51 6.19 2.78
C ASN A 44 13.58 5.30 1.89
N GLY A 45 12.39 4.96 2.39
CA GLY A 45 11.39 4.18 1.64
C GLY A 45 11.79 2.73 1.35
N ARG A 46 12.92 2.20 1.85
CA ARG A 46 13.34 0.81 1.58
C ARG A 46 12.32 -0.20 2.13
N ARG A 47 11.89 -0.03 3.38
CA ARG A 47 10.87 -0.88 4.02
C ARG A 47 9.51 -0.73 3.35
N VAL A 48 9.18 0.48 2.88
CA VAL A 48 7.96 0.74 2.12
C VAL A 48 7.96 -0.04 0.81
N ARG A 49 9.06 -0.01 0.06
CA ARG A 49 9.21 -0.79 -1.18
C ARG A 49 9.07 -2.29 -0.93
N ALA A 50 9.68 -2.80 0.14
CA ALA A 50 9.56 -4.21 0.53
C ALA A 50 8.10 -4.59 0.85
N ALA A 51 7.41 -3.78 1.66
CA ALA A 51 6.00 -4.00 2.00
C ALA A 51 5.09 -3.94 0.78
N ILE A 52 5.28 -2.96 -0.12
CA ILE A 52 4.50 -2.87 -1.37
C ILE A 52 4.74 -4.11 -2.24
N ARG A 53 5.99 -4.58 -2.36
CA ARG A 53 6.31 -5.78 -3.13
C ARG A 53 5.63 -7.03 -2.55
N GLN A 54 5.65 -7.19 -1.23
CA GLN A 54 4.93 -8.29 -0.57
C GLN A 54 3.43 -8.18 -0.84
N LEU A 55 2.82 -7.01 -0.65
CA LEU A 55 1.38 -6.83 -0.91
C LEU A 55 0.98 -7.07 -2.38
N ILE A 56 1.88 -6.83 -3.34
CA ILE A 56 1.66 -7.18 -4.76
C ILE A 56 1.71 -8.72 -4.92
N ASN A 57 2.73 -9.37 -4.35
CA ASN A 57 2.87 -10.83 -4.42
C ASN A 57 1.69 -11.54 -3.74
N ASP A 58 1.22 -11.02 -2.61
CA ASP A 58 0.08 -11.55 -1.86
C ASP A 58 -1.27 -11.25 -2.57
N GLY A 59 -1.25 -10.43 -3.63
CA GLY A 59 -2.42 -10.09 -4.45
C GLY A 59 -3.31 -8.99 -3.87
N TYR A 60 -2.90 -8.29 -2.81
CA TYR A 60 -3.64 -7.16 -2.23
C TYR A 60 -3.54 -5.88 -3.07
N LEU A 61 -2.46 -5.72 -3.82
CA LEU A 61 -2.22 -4.59 -4.71
C LEU A 61 -2.16 -5.03 -6.18
N ILE A 62 -2.67 -4.18 -7.06
CA ILE A 62 -2.58 -4.36 -8.51
C ILE A 62 -1.68 -3.27 -9.08
N LEU A 63 -0.71 -3.68 -9.88
CA LEU A 63 0.11 -2.79 -10.68
C LEU A 63 -0.58 -2.46 -12.00
N HIS A 64 -0.49 -1.20 -12.40
CA HIS A 64 -1.08 -0.66 -13.62
C HIS A 64 -0.01 0.10 -14.41
N LYS A 65 -0.25 0.32 -15.71
CA LYS A 65 0.62 1.10 -16.60
C LYS A 65 2.08 0.63 -16.51
N THR A 66 2.30 -0.67 -16.67
CA THR A 66 3.64 -1.30 -16.63
C THR A 66 4.35 -1.05 -15.30
N GLY A 67 3.61 -1.10 -14.18
CA GLY A 67 4.17 -0.94 -12.84
C GLY A 67 4.37 0.50 -12.37
N LYS A 68 4.02 1.51 -13.17
CA LYS A 68 4.16 2.93 -12.78
C LYS A 68 3.12 3.39 -11.77
N THR A 69 1.98 2.71 -11.73
CA THR A 69 0.83 3.07 -10.89
C THR A 69 0.30 1.86 -10.14
N VAL A 70 -0.32 2.09 -8.99
CA VAL A 70 -0.80 1.04 -8.09
C VAL A 70 -2.20 1.35 -7.56
N SER A 71 -3.04 0.32 -7.42
CA SER A 71 -4.32 0.35 -6.72
C SER A 71 -4.44 -0.81 -5.75
N LEU A 72 -5.44 -0.77 -4.87
CA LEU A 72 -5.93 -1.94 -4.17
C LEU A 72 -6.58 -2.91 -5.16
N ASN A 73 -6.56 -4.19 -4.83
CA ASN A 73 -7.30 -5.24 -5.52
C ASN A 73 -8.77 -5.27 -5.03
N PRO A 74 -9.76 -4.91 -5.87
CA PRO A 74 -11.17 -4.95 -5.48
C PRO A 74 -11.66 -6.34 -5.09
N THR A 75 -11.14 -7.39 -5.72
CA THR A 75 -11.51 -8.80 -5.45
C THR A 75 -11.14 -9.22 -4.04
N ARG A 76 -10.11 -8.59 -3.44
CA ARG A 76 -9.68 -8.83 -2.05
C ARG A 76 -10.14 -7.76 -1.07
N SER A 77 -11.14 -6.95 -1.43
CA SER A 77 -11.61 -5.83 -0.60
C SER A 77 -11.94 -6.24 0.84
N ARG A 78 -12.64 -7.36 1.03
CA ARG A 78 -12.98 -7.89 2.36
C ARG A 78 -11.74 -8.25 3.19
N GLU A 79 -10.75 -8.90 2.60
CA GLU A 79 -9.50 -9.23 3.30
C GLU A 79 -8.70 -7.97 3.63
N ILE A 80 -8.64 -7.01 2.70
CA ILE A 80 -7.94 -5.73 2.88
C ILE A 80 -8.56 -4.93 4.02
N MET A 81 -9.89 -4.85 4.09
CA MET A 81 -10.59 -4.15 5.17
C MET A 81 -10.30 -4.80 6.53
N LYS A 82 -10.37 -6.14 6.61
CA LYS A 82 -9.99 -6.88 7.83
C LYS A 82 -8.53 -6.64 8.21
N PHE A 83 -7.61 -6.64 7.25
CA PHE A 83 -6.18 -6.41 7.50
C PHE A 83 -5.91 -5.01 8.07
N ILE A 84 -6.67 -4.00 7.61
CA ILE A 84 -6.56 -2.62 8.12
C ILE A 84 -7.20 -2.49 9.52
N GLY A 85 -8.02 -3.44 9.95
CA GLY A 85 -8.83 -3.34 11.16
C GLY A 85 -10.11 -2.51 10.97
N GLY A 86 -10.61 -2.41 9.73
CA GLY A 86 -11.93 -1.84 9.46
C GLY A 86 -13.01 -2.90 9.66
N GLU A 87 -13.87 -2.69 10.65
CA GLU A 87 -15.13 -3.41 10.85
C GLU A 87 -16.08 -3.26 9.65
#